data_AF-A0A923N469-F1
#
_entry.id   AF-A0A923N469-F1
#
_cell.length_a   1.000
_cell.length_b   1.000
_cell.length_c   1.000
_cell.angle_alpha   90.00
_cell.angle_beta   90.00
_cell.angle_gamma   90.00
#
_symmetry.space_group_name_H-M   'P 1'
#
loop_
_entity.id
_entity.type
_entity.pdbx_description
1 polymer ?
#
loop_
_entity_poly.entity_id
_entity_poly.type
_entity_poly.pdbx_seq_one_letter_code
_entity_poly.pdbx_strand_id
1 'polypeptide(L)'
;MKNLAILLILVAFSCSPKNEEVKDEQIDLGPPAEALDSAASPDKDATKINETSQETYLPLPQPVLQLLAQKYPGHKQPILTQGIRAQDDKGEQGPFVISGYFTDDTYLDHALQLQHEKNVIIVAATDIGDNQWRLHELKRDILFNDRGTLRSVYDLNVTEQGQELQNAETGETLKLQKDAIGVKFEDNITTYVYQNNGFTAYITSR
;
A
#
# COMPACT_ATOMS: atom_id res chain seq x y z
N MET A 1 -31.89 28.80 68.95
CA MET A 1 -31.42 29.88 68.06
C MET A 1 -31.23 29.23 66.69
N LYS A 2 -32.24 29.18 65.81
CA LYS A 2 -32.67 30.22 64.84
C LYS A 2 -31.48 30.84 64.08
N ASN A 3 -31.41 30.51 62.78
CA ASN A 3 -31.08 31.35 61.60
C ASN A 3 -30.39 30.45 60.55
N LEU A 4 -31.04 29.99 59.48
CA LEU A 4 -31.69 30.68 58.36
C LEU A 4 -30.68 31.30 57.36
N ALA A 5 -30.47 30.54 56.27
CA ALA A 5 -30.44 30.94 54.86
C ALA A 5 -29.28 31.76 54.25
N ILE A 6 -29.25 31.65 52.90
CA ILE A 6 -28.54 32.42 51.86
C ILE A 6 -27.16 31.80 51.54
N LEU A 7 -26.91 31.02 50.48
CA LEU A 7 -27.31 31.05 49.05
C LEU A 7 -27.15 32.42 48.38
N LEU A 8 -25.98 32.69 47.78
CA LEU A 8 -25.84 33.25 46.41
C LEU A 8 -24.33 33.37 46.05
N ILE A 9 -23.83 32.60 45.07
CA ILE A 9 -23.40 33.05 43.71
C ILE A 9 -22.17 34.00 43.70
N LEU A 10 -21.02 33.54 43.15
CA LEU A 10 -20.48 33.99 41.84
C LEU A 10 -19.04 33.47 41.59
N VAL A 11 -18.91 32.65 40.54
CA VAL A 11 -17.96 32.75 39.41
C VAL A 11 -16.50 33.14 39.70
N ALA A 12 -15.58 32.18 39.53
CA ALA A 12 -14.26 32.41 38.91
C ALA A 12 -13.58 31.09 38.52
N PHE A 13 -14.11 30.38 37.52
CA PHE A 13 -13.32 29.45 36.71
C PHE A 13 -13.64 29.66 35.24
N SER A 14 -13.26 30.83 34.72
CA SER A 14 -13.02 31.01 33.28
C SER A 14 -11.52 30.89 33.03
N CYS A 15 -11.06 29.67 32.81
CA CYS A 15 -9.85 29.43 32.03
C CYS A 15 -10.24 28.44 30.95
N SER A 16 -10.61 29.01 29.81
CA SER A 16 -10.67 28.31 28.53
C SER A 16 -9.34 27.61 28.26
N PRO A 17 -9.35 26.37 27.77
CA PRO A 17 -8.55 26.06 26.61
C PRO A 17 -9.32 26.58 25.39
N LYS A 18 -8.67 27.45 24.62
CA LYS A 18 -9.06 27.68 23.23
C LYS A 18 -9.17 26.32 22.55
N ASN A 19 -10.28 26.05 21.88
CA ASN A 19 -10.25 25.12 20.76
C ASN A 19 -9.12 25.64 19.86
N GLU A 20 -8.02 24.89 19.78
CA GLU A 20 -7.21 24.94 18.58
C GLU A 20 -8.15 24.49 17.46
N GLU A 21 -8.61 25.45 16.68
CA GLU A 21 -9.13 25.20 15.35
C GLU A 21 -8.09 24.29 14.70
N VAL A 22 -8.48 23.05 14.48
CA VAL A 22 -7.77 22.14 13.61
C VAL A 22 -7.68 22.88 12.28
N LYS A 23 -6.51 23.43 12.00
CA LYS A 23 -6.19 23.83 10.64
C LYS A 23 -6.21 22.54 9.87
N ASP A 24 -7.28 22.33 9.12
CA ASP A 24 -7.28 21.37 8.02
C ASP A 24 -6.03 21.69 7.21
N GLU A 25 -5.01 20.83 7.33
CA GLU A 25 -3.94 20.78 6.38
C GLU A 25 -4.61 20.45 5.06
N GLN A 26 -4.84 21.48 4.24
CA GLN A 26 -5.14 21.33 2.83
C GLN A 26 -4.04 20.48 2.24
N ILE A 27 -4.33 19.19 2.08
CA ILE A 27 -3.63 18.34 1.13
C ILE A 27 -3.88 19.03 -0.21
N ASP A 28 -2.80 19.55 -0.81
CA ASP A 28 -2.77 20.05 -2.18
C ASP A 28 -2.98 18.86 -3.11
N LEU A 29 -4.24 18.43 -3.21
CA LEU A 29 -4.72 17.58 -4.28
C LEU A 29 -4.90 18.54 -5.45
N GLY A 30 -4.08 18.36 -6.48
CA GLY A 30 -4.20 19.06 -7.76
C GLY A 30 -5.63 19.03 -8.31
N PRO A 31 -5.91 19.80 -9.37
CA PRO A 31 -7.26 20.15 -9.79
C PRO A 31 -8.16 18.90 -9.90
N PRO A 32 -9.38 18.94 -9.33
CA PRO A 32 -10.26 17.78 -9.29
C PRO A 32 -10.64 17.37 -10.71
N ALA A 33 -10.43 16.10 -11.04
CA ALA A 33 -10.88 15.52 -12.29
C ALA A 33 -12.42 15.53 -12.34
N GLU A 34 -12.98 16.33 -13.24
CA GLU A 34 -14.38 16.28 -13.65
C GLU A 34 -14.66 14.96 -14.37
N ALA A 35 -15.02 13.89 -13.64
CA ALA A 35 -15.49 12.63 -14.26
C ALA A 35 -16.37 11.77 -13.33
N LEU A 36 -17.09 12.36 -12.38
CA LEU A 36 -17.85 11.62 -11.36
C LEU A 36 -19.31 11.26 -11.73
N ASP A 37 -19.66 11.07 -13.02
CA ASP A 37 -21.07 10.75 -13.35
C ASP A 37 -21.30 9.75 -14.50
N SER A 38 -20.40 8.77 -14.70
CA SER A 38 -20.68 7.70 -15.69
C SER A 38 -20.18 6.31 -15.31
N ALA A 39 -20.26 5.94 -14.04
CA ALA A 39 -20.05 4.56 -13.60
C ALA A 39 -21.35 3.96 -13.05
N ALA A 40 -22.38 3.92 -13.90
CA ALA A 40 -23.60 3.16 -13.64
C ALA A 40 -23.64 1.96 -14.60
N SER A 41 -23.60 0.76 -14.00
CA SER A 41 -23.81 -0.58 -14.58
C SER A 41 -22.66 -1.18 -15.40
N PRO A 42 -21.85 -2.09 -14.83
CA PRO A 42 -21.13 -3.04 -15.66
C PRO A 42 -22.15 -4.00 -16.28
N ASP A 43 -22.32 -3.88 -17.61
CA ASP A 43 -23.09 -4.85 -18.39
C ASP A 43 -22.53 -6.25 -18.20
N LYS A 44 -23.46 -7.18 -18.00
CA LYS A 44 -23.25 -8.58 -17.67
C LYS A 44 -22.84 -9.34 -18.94
N ASP A 45 -21.64 -9.12 -19.45
CA ASP A 45 -21.07 -9.96 -20.51
C ASP A 45 -19.54 -10.09 -20.38
N ALA A 46 -19.11 -11.25 -19.87
CA ALA A 46 -17.78 -11.53 -19.36
C ALA A 46 -16.85 -12.18 -20.41
N THR A 47 -16.66 -11.56 -21.58
CA THR A 47 -15.72 -12.12 -22.58
C THR A 47 -14.86 -11.12 -23.37
N LYS A 48 -14.87 -9.83 -23.02
CA LYS A 48 -13.99 -8.85 -23.70
C LYS A 48 -12.90 -8.36 -22.75
N ILE A 49 -11.76 -9.05 -22.80
CA ILE A 49 -10.51 -8.55 -22.23
C ILE A 49 -10.17 -7.27 -23.01
N ASN A 50 -10.25 -6.13 -22.33
CA ASN A 50 -9.92 -4.85 -22.91
C ASN A 50 -8.38 -4.74 -22.96
N GLU A 51 -7.78 -4.84 -24.15
CA GLU A 51 -6.35 -4.71 -24.41
C GLU A 51 -5.85 -3.25 -24.35
N THR A 52 -6.31 -2.50 -23.35
CA THR A 52 -5.76 -1.19 -23.01
C THR A 52 -5.17 -1.28 -21.61
N SER A 53 -3.89 -1.66 -21.54
CA SER A 53 -3.04 -1.49 -20.36
C SER A 53 -2.77 0.00 -20.11
N GLN A 54 -3.82 0.78 -19.87
CA GLN A 54 -3.69 1.94 -19.01
C GLN A 54 -3.78 1.37 -17.60
N GLU A 55 -2.61 1.13 -16.99
CA GLU A 55 -2.47 0.93 -15.56
C GLU A 55 -3.09 2.14 -14.87
N THR A 56 -4.41 2.08 -14.69
CA THR A 56 -5.16 3.06 -13.94
C THR A 56 -4.81 2.72 -12.51
N TYR A 57 -3.85 3.45 -11.94
CA TYR A 57 -3.55 3.40 -10.52
C TYR A 57 -4.82 3.79 -9.77
N LEU A 58 -5.66 2.80 -9.47
CA LEU A 58 -6.83 3.00 -8.63
C LEU A 58 -6.31 3.45 -7.25
N PRO A 59 -6.89 4.50 -6.66
CA PRO A 59 -6.51 4.91 -5.32
C PRO A 59 -6.71 3.74 -4.36
N LEU A 60 -5.79 3.59 -3.41
CA LEU A 60 -5.89 2.55 -2.39
C LEU A 60 -7.21 2.66 -1.63
N PRO A 61 -7.85 1.53 -1.27
CA PRO A 61 -9.05 1.55 -0.45
C PRO A 61 -8.84 2.29 0.87
N GLN A 62 -9.83 3.08 1.31
CA GLN A 62 -9.75 3.84 2.55
C GLN A 62 -9.40 2.99 3.79
N PRO A 63 -9.92 1.76 3.97
CA PRO A 63 -9.52 0.90 5.08
C PRO A 63 -8.02 0.54 5.05
N VAL A 64 -7.45 0.35 3.87
CA VAL A 64 -6.00 0.11 3.70
C VAL A 64 -5.21 1.33 4.15
N LEU A 65 -5.61 2.53 3.70
CA LEU A 65 -4.98 3.78 4.12
C LEU A 65 -5.03 3.97 5.65
N GLN A 66 -6.15 3.65 6.29
CA GLN A 66 -6.29 3.70 7.75
C GLN A 66 -5.36 2.71 8.46
N LEU A 67 -5.28 1.46 7.98
CA LEU A 67 -4.36 0.46 8.53
C LEU A 67 -2.89 0.87 8.37
N LEU A 68 -2.53 1.47 7.23
CA LEU A 68 -1.19 1.98 6.98
C LEU A 68 -0.86 3.15 7.91
N ALA A 69 -1.77 4.09 8.10
CA ALA A 69 -1.60 5.20 9.03
C ALA A 69 -1.47 4.73 10.49
N GLN A 70 -2.19 3.67 10.88
CA GLN A 70 -2.11 3.08 12.22
C GLN A 70 -0.80 2.31 12.44
N LYS A 71 -0.39 1.47 11.48
CA LYS A 71 0.76 0.56 11.62
C LYS A 71 2.10 1.24 11.31
N TYR A 72 2.10 2.19 10.37
CA TYR A 72 3.29 2.91 9.91
C TYR A 72 3.02 4.42 9.91
N PRO A 73 2.90 5.05 11.10
CA PRO A 73 2.59 6.47 11.20
C PRO A 73 3.67 7.32 10.51
N GLY A 74 3.25 8.28 9.69
CA GLY A 74 4.17 9.15 8.95
C GLY A 74 4.93 8.46 7.81
N HIS A 75 4.49 7.28 7.36
CA HIS A 75 5.03 6.66 6.15
C HIS A 75 4.85 7.58 4.94
N LYS A 76 5.75 7.42 3.97
CA LYS A 76 5.76 8.16 2.70
C LYS A 76 5.97 7.18 1.57
N GLN A 77 5.73 7.62 0.35
CA GLN A 77 6.18 6.91 -0.83
C GLN A 77 7.72 7.04 -0.92
N PRO A 78 8.47 5.93 -1.10
CA PRO A 78 9.92 6.00 -1.22
C PRO A 78 10.33 6.66 -2.53
N ILE A 79 11.57 7.13 -2.61
CA ILE A 79 12.14 7.61 -3.87
C ILE A 79 12.95 6.46 -4.49
N LEU A 80 12.61 6.01 -5.71
CA LEU A 80 13.41 4.96 -6.37
C LEU A 80 14.79 5.47 -6.81
N THR A 81 15.78 4.57 -6.86
CA THR A 81 17.09 4.84 -7.47
C THR A 81 16.99 5.02 -8.99
N GLN A 82 17.96 5.72 -9.59
CA GLN A 82 17.96 6.01 -11.03
C GLN A 82 18.03 4.75 -11.90
N GLY A 83 18.74 3.71 -11.44
CA GLY A 83 18.84 2.43 -12.14
C GLY A 83 17.51 1.69 -12.28
N ILE A 84 16.60 1.88 -11.33
CA ILE A 84 15.24 1.32 -11.37
C ILE A 84 14.32 2.18 -12.25
N ARG A 85 14.41 3.51 -12.15
CA ARG A 85 13.60 4.45 -12.96
C ARG A 85 13.80 4.33 -14.47
N ALA A 86 14.95 3.81 -14.91
CA ALA A 86 15.30 3.71 -16.32
C ALA A 86 14.79 2.42 -16.98
N GLN A 87 14.21 1.47 -16.23
CA GLN A 87 13.66 0.22 -16.79
C GLN A 87 12.20 0.35 -17.25
N ASP A 88 11.49 1.40 -16.83
CA ASP A 88 10.19 1.76 -17.36
C ASP A 88 10.37 2.89 -18.40
N ASP A 89 10.11 2.58 -19.68
CA ASP A 89 10.31 3.44 -20.86
C ASP A 89 9.56 4.80 -20.85
N LYS A 90 8.94 5.19 -19.72
CA LYS A 90 8.12 6.40 -19.58
C LYS A 90 8.69 7.43 -18.61
N GLY A 91 9.79 7.15 -17.90
CA GLY A 91 10.38 8.10 -16.94
C GLY A 91 9.48 8.44 -15.74
N GLU A 92 8.36 7.74 -15.60
CA GLU A 92 7.48 7.74 -14.45
C GLU A 92 8.09 6.81 -13.40
N GLN A 93 7.99 7.16 -12.12
CA GLN A 93 8.49 6.29 -11.06
C GLN A 93 7.69 4.98 -11.10
N GLY A 94 8.36 3.83 -11.21
CA GLY A 94 7.73 2.50 -11.29
C GLY A 94 6.73 2.22 -10.16
N PRO A 95 5.86 1.21 -10.30
CA PRO A 95 4.67 1.07 -9.48
C PRO A 95 5.05 0.86 -8.00
N PHE A 96 4.79 1.89 -7.18
CA PHE A 96 4.86 1.76 -5.72
C PHE A 96 3.72 0.94 -5.16
N VAL A 97 2.70 0.71 -5.98
CA VAL A 97 1.55 -0.12 -5.69
C VAL A 97 1.31 -0.99 -6.91
N ILE A 98 1.30 -2.30 -6.72
CA ILE A 98 0.79 -3.25 -7.69
C ILE A 98 -0.51 -3.86 -7.13
N SER A 99 -1.40 -4.27 -8.01
CA SER A 99 -2.64 -4.94 -7.63
C SER A 99 -2.77 -6.26 -8.38
N GLY A 100 -3.39 -7.26 -7.75
CA GLY A 100 -3.56 -8.58 -8.35
C GLY A 100 -4.34 -9.51 -7.44
N TYR A 101 -4.60 -10.73 -7.92
CA TYR A 101 -5.26 -11.77 -7.15
C TYR A 101 -4.20 -12.61 -6.45
N PHE A 102 -3.72 -12.14 -5.29
CA PHE A 102 -2.56 -12.71 -4.60
C PHE A 102 -2.95 -13.79 -3.58
N THR A 103 -4.17 -13.76 -3.05
CA THR A 103 -4.69 -14.73 -2.06
C THR A 103 -5.50 -15.87 -2.70
N ASP A 104 -6.09 -16.75 -1.88
CA ASP A 104 -6.96 -17.86 -2.33
C ASP A 104 -8.41 -17.43 -2.63
N ASP A 105 -8.74 -16.17 -2.38
CA ASP A 105 -10.05 -15.61 -2.66
C ASP A 105 -10.09 -14.95 -4.05
N THR A 106 -11.19 -14.26 -4.33
CA THR A 106 -11.43 -13.58 -5.62
C THR A 106 -11.37 -12.06 -5.50
N TYR A 107 -10.93 -11.54 -4.35
CA TYR A 107 -10.81 -10.12 -4.12
C TYR A 107 -9.50 -9.59 -4.69
N LEU A 108 -9.50 -8.29 -5.03
CA LEU A 108 -8.31 -7.64 -5.53
C LEU A 108 -7.43 -7.23 -4.35
N ASP A 109 -6.22 -7.77 -4.29
CA ASP A 109 -5.23 -7.42 -3.29
C ASP A 109 -4.29 -6.33 -3.80
N HIS A 110 -3.56 -5.72 -2.88
CA HIS A 110 -2.56 -4.69 -3.19
C HIS A 110 -1.21 -5.02 -2.55
N ALA A 111 -0.11 -4.82 -3.27
CA ALA A 111 1.23 -4.81 -2.69
C ALA A 111 1.83 -3.42 -2.81
N LEU A 112 2.44 -2.93 -1.73
CA LEU A 112 2.88 -1.55 -1.61
C LEU A 112 4.31 -1.45 -1.13
N GLN A 113 5.01 -0.44 -1.61
CA GLN A 113 6.32 -0.03 -1.12
C GLN A 113 6.22 1.28 -0.34
N LEU A 114 6.66 1.26 0.91
CA LEU A 114 6.55 2.38 1.85
C LEU A 114 7.94 2.78 2.35
N GLN A 115 8.21 4.07 2.45
CA GLN A 115 9.27 4.60 3.27
C GLN A 115 8.73 4.87 4.67
N HIS A 116 9.36 4.28 5.68
CA HIS A 116 9.10 4.58 7.09
C HIS A 116 10.43 4.79 7.81
N GLU A 117 10.64 6.02 8.27
CA GLU A 117 11.92 6.49 8.79
C GLU A 117 13.07 6.28 7.77
N LYS A 118 14.05 5.43 8.10
CA LYS A 118 15.20 5.07 7.27
C LYS A 118 15.02 3.74 6.54
N ASN A 119 13.83 3.16 6.58
CA ASN A 119 13.56 1.85 6.02
C ASN A 119 12.60 1.92 4.84
N VAL A 120 12.79 1.03 3.88
CA VAL A 120 11.78 0.61 2.94
C VAL A 120 11.05 -0.59 3.52
N ILE A 121 9.72 -0.57 3.46
CA ILE A 121 8.84 -1.65 3.89
C ILE A 121 7.99 -2.03 2.69
N ILE A 122 8.02 -3.29 2.31
CA ILE A 122 7.13 -3.86 1.31
C ILE A 122 6.05 -4.64 2.04
N VAL A 123 4.79 -4.32 1.76
CA VAL A 123 3.63 -4.95 2.39
C VAL A 123 2.62 -5.43 1.37
N ALA A 124 1.93 -6.53 1.66
CA ALA A 124 0.69 -6.89 0.99
C ALA A 124 -0.50 -6.50 1.87
N ALA A 125 -1.46 -5.76 1.30
CA ALA A 125 -2.78 -5.54 1.86
C ALA A 125 -3.74 -6.53 1.19
N THR A 126 -4.23 -7.49 1.96
CA THR A 126 -5.16 -8.52 1.48
C THR A 126 -6.55 -8.27 2.01
N ASP A 127 -7.57 -8.36 1.15
CA ASP A 127 -8.97 -8.30 1.57
C ASP A 127 -9.31 -9.62 2.27
N ILE A 128 -9.97 -9.54 3.43
CA ILE A 128 -10.42 -10.73 4.17
C ILE A 128 -11.96 -10.79 4.27
N GLY A 129 -12.66 -10.02 3.43
CA GLY A 129 -14.11 -9.92 3.38
C GLY A 129 -14.66 -8.82 4.29
N ASP A 130 -15.93 -8.46 4.07
CA ASP A 130 -16.67 -7.47 4.87
C ASP A 130 -15.93 -6.12 5.03
N ASN A 131 -15.20 -5.70 3.98
CA ASN A 131 -14.40 -4.47 3.97
C ASN A 131 -13.29 -4.46 5.05
N GLN A 132 -12.84 -5.64 5.48
CA GLN A 132 -11.72 -5.83 6.38
C GLN A 132 -10.46 -6.18 5.61
N TRP A 133 -9.33 -5.64 6.04
CA TRP A 133 -8.05 -5.81 5.37
C TRP A 133 -6.98 -6.27 6.35
N ARG A 134 -5.99 -7.01 5.84
CA ARG A 134 -4.83 -7.46 6.61
C ARG A 134 -3.54 -7.02 5.93
N LEU A 135 -2.61 -6.47 6.71
CA LEU A 135 -1.28 -6.09 6.25
C LEU A 135 -0.25 -7.17 6.57
N HIS A 136 0.29 -7.81 5.54
CA HIS A 136 1.42 -8.72 5.61
C HIS A 136 2.71 -7.97 5.27
N GLU A 137 3.68 -7.94 6.18
CA GLU A 137 5.02 -7.41 5.87
C GLU A 137 5.79 -8.48 5.10
N LEU A 138 6.18 -8.17 3.86
CA LEU A 138 6.92 -9.08 2.98
C LEU A 138 8.42 -8.88 3.12
N LYS A 139 8.84 -7.61 3.19
CA LYS A 139 10.22 -7.21 3.32
C LYS A 139 10.36 -5.91 4.09
N ARG A 140 11.46 -5.80 4.82
CA ARG A 140 11.96 -4.57 5.41
C ARG A 140 13.45 -4.49 5.16
N ASP A 141 13.90 -3.32 4.72
CA ASP A 141 15.32 -3.06 4.52
C ASP A 141 15.66 -1.60 4.74
N ILE A 142 16.94 -1.28 4.85
CA ILE A 142 17.40 0.10 4.93
C ILE A 142 17.30 0.79 3.56
N LEU A 143 16.87 2.04 3.55
CA LEU A 143 16.95 2.88 2.35
C LEU A 143 18.40 3.25 2.08
N PHE A 144 18.79 3.19 0.81
CA PHE A 144 20.11 3.60 0.35
C PHE A 144 20.24 5.13 0.43
N ASN A 145 21.29 5.63 1.08
CA ASN A 145 21.55 7.07 1.15
C ASN A 145 22.40 7.51 -0.05
N ASP A 146 21.76 8.20 -0.99
CA ASP A 146 22.42 8.84 -2.13
C ASP A 146 22.47 10.36 -1.91
N ARG A 147 23.64 10.85 -1.49
CA ARG A 147 23.91 12.29 -1.26
C ARG A 147 22.89 12.99 -0.35
N GLY A 148 22.44 12.31 0.70
CA GLY A 148 21.46 12.82 1.67
C GLY A 148 20.01 12.52 1.31
N THR A 149 19.74 11.88 0.16
CA THR A 149 18.41 11.41 -0.23
C THR A 149 18.30 9.92 0.02
N LEU A 150 17.31 9.52 0.82
CA LEU A 150 17.00 8.11 1.03
C LEU A 150 16.26 7.55 -0.19
N ARG A 151 16.76 6.45 -0.75
CA ARG A 151 16.25 5.83 -1.96
C ARG A 151 16.04 4.33 -1.79
N SER A 152 14.99 3.82 -2.43
CA SER A 152 14.77 2.38 -2.54
C SER A 152 15.44 1.83 -3.79
N VAL A 153 16.01 0.65 -3.62
CA VAL A 153 16.63 -0.18 -4.67
C VAL A 153 15.70 -1.29 -5.15
N TYR A 154 14.48 -1.36 -4.59
CA TYR A 154 13.50 -2.38 -4.92
C TYR A 154 12.51 -1.88 -5.95
N ASP A 155 12.14 -2.78 -6.84
CA ASP A 155 11.07 -2.61 -7.79
C ASP A 155 9.99 -3.67 -7.54
N LEU A 156 8.71 -3.27 -7.64
CA LEU A 156 7.57 -4.16 -7.42
C LEU A 156 7.00 -4.56 -8.76
N ASN A 157 6.72 -5.85 -8.93
CA ASN A 157 6.09 -6.37 -10.13
C ASN A 157 5.10 -7.48 -9.80
N VAL A 158 4.11 -7.69 -10.66
CA VAL A 158 3.28 -8.89 -10.61
C VAL A 158 4.06 -10.04 -11.24
N THR A 159 4.08 -11.19 -10.57
CA THR A 159 4.51 -12.47 -11.15
C THR A 159 3.25 -13.24 -11.53
N GLU A 160 3.00 -13.40 -12.82
CA GLU A 160 1.71 -13.93 -13.30
C GLU A 160 1.49 -15.39 -12.94
N GLN A 161 0.22 -15.76 -12.74
CA GLN A 161 -0.19 -17.15 -12.63
C GLN A 161 0.35 -18.03 -13.76
N GLY A 162 0.61 -19.31 -13.45
CA GLY A 162 1.12 -20.28 -14.40
C GLY A 162 2.63 -20.25 -14.63
N GLN A 163 3.35 -19.22 -14.16
CA GLN A 163 4.82 -19.22 -14.16
C GLN A 163 5.37 -20.29 -13.23
N GLU A 164 6.51 -20.87 -13.60
CA GLU A 164 7.24 -21.83 -12.78
C GLU A 164 8.35 -21.11 -12.01
N LEU A 165 8.30 -21.23 -10.68
CA LEU A 165 9.31 -20.72 -9.77
C LEU A 165 10.18 -21.88 -9.30
N GLN A 166 11.49 -21.67 -9.24
CA GLN A 166 12.39 -22.61 -8.60
C GLN A 166 12.73 -22.10 -7.21
N ASN A 167 12.50 -22.93 -6.19
CA ASN A 167 12.96 -22.63 -4.85
C ASN A 167 14.48 -22.79 -4.77
N ALA A 168 15.22 -21.71 -4.49
CA ALA A 168 16.68 -21.75 -4.41
C ALA A 168 17.22 -22.61 -3.25
N GLU A 169 16.45 -22.80 -2.18
CA GLU A 169 16.86 -23.58 -1.01
C GLU A 169 16.60 -25.09 -1.18
N THR A 170 15.42 -25.45 -1.69
CA THR A 170 15.00 -26.86 -1.82
C THR A 170 15.21 -27.44 -3.22
N GLY A 171 15.39 -26.59 -4.23
CA GLY A 171 15.45 -26.97 -5.64
C GLY A 171 14.10 -27.36 -6.24
N GLU A 172 13.02 -27.31 -5.46
CA GLU A 172 11.68 -27.68 -5.91
C GLU A 172 11.11 -26.64 -6.86
N THR A 173 10.42 -27.12 -7.90
CA THR A 173 9.68 -26.26 -8.82
C THR A 173 8.24 -26.11 -8.34
N LEU A 174 7.78 -24.86 -8.22
CA LEU A 174 6.41 -24.49 -7.92
C LEU A 174 5.79 -23.83 -9.15
N LYS A 175 4.72 -24.41 -9.68
CA LYS A 175 3.88 -23.72 -10.67
C LYS A 175 2.86 -22.84 -9.95
N LEU A 176 2.91 -21.54 -10.22
CA LEU A 176 1.99 -20.58 -9.65
C LEU A 176 0.54 -20.89 -10.05
N GLN A 177 -0.34 -20.98 -9.05
CA GLN A 177 -1.78 -21.19 -9.26
C GLN A 177 -2.55 -19.87 -9.39
N LYS A 178 -1.89 -18.74 -9.12
CA LYS A 178 -2.42 -17.40 -8.99
C LYS A 178 -1.30 -16.39 -9.19
N ASP A 179 -1.62 -15.10 -9.22
CA ASP A 179 -0.60 -14.06 -9.26
C ASP A 179 0.18 -14.03 -7.94
N ALA A 180 1.44 -13.61 -8.02
CA ALA A 180 2.32 -13.47 -6.87
C ALA A 180 3.02 -12.12 -6.90
N ILE A 181 3.56 -11.72 -5.74
CA ILE A 181 4.19 -10.41 -5.57
C ILE A 181 5.69 -10.58 -5.83
N GLY A 182 6.18 -10.01 -6.92
CA GLY A 182 7.60 -9.94 -7.24
C GLY A 182 8.24 -8.72 -6.60
N VAL A 183 9.38 -8.93 -5.96
CA VAL A 183 10.29 -7.88 -5.47
C VAL A 183 11.62 -8.06 -6.16
N LYS A 184 11.91 -7.18 -7.11
CA LYS A 184 13.17 -7.20 -7.85
C LYS A 184 14.23 -6.37 -7.13
N PHE A 185 15.44 -6.90 -7.09
CA PHE A 185 16.64 -6.24 -6.60
C PHE A 185 17.83 -6.71 -7.43
N GLU A 186 18.49 -5.78 -8.12
CA GLU A 186 19.55 -6.10 -9.08
C GLU A 186 19.07 -7.15 -10.11
N ASP A 187 19.79 -8.27 -10.25
CA ASP A 187 19.47 -9.36 -11.17
C ASP A 187 18.58 -10.46 -10.53
N ASN A 188 18.16 -10.28 -9.28
CA ASN A 188 17.36 -11.25 -8.54
C ASN A 188 15.91 -10.78 -8.40
N ILE A 189 14.97 -11.74 -8.44
CA ILE A 189 13.57 -11.50 -8.11
C ILE A 189 13.18 -12.43 -6.97
N THR A 190 12.78 -11.85 -5.85
CA THR A 190 12.12 -12.59 -4.76
C THR A 190 10.62 -12.53 -5.00
N THR A 191 10.01 -13.67 -5.29
CA THR A 191 8.57 -13.80 -5.48
C THR A 191 7.91 -14.30 -4.20
N TYR A 192 6.96 -13.52 -3.68
CA TYR A 192 6.17 -13.85 -2.49
C TYR A 192 4.85 -14.49 -2.91
N VAL A 193 4.66 -15.74 -2.52
CA VAL A 193 3.48 -16.56 -2.86
C VAL A 193 2.62 -16.76 -1.62
N TYR A 194 1.32 -16.50 -1.73
CA TYR A 194 0.38 -16.71 -0.62
C TYR A 194 0.04 -18.18 -0.46
N GLN A 195 0.43 -18.76 0.67
CA GLN A 195 0.21 -20.15 1.05
C GLN A 195 0.04 -20.25 2.57
N ASN A 196 -0.85 -21.12 3.04
CA ASN A 196 -1.06 -21.35 4.48
C ASN A 196 -1.39 -20.05 5.26
N ASN A 197 -2.21 -19.17 4.69
CA ASN A 197 -2.61 -17.89 5.28
C ASN A 197 -1.45 -16.89 5.53
N GLY A 198 -0.38 -16.98 4.73
CA GLY A 198 0.75 -16.06 4.76
C GLY A 198 1.54 -16.06 3.45
N PHE A 199 2.51 -15.16 3.32
CA PHE A 199 3.38 -15.08 2.14
C PHE A 199 4.70 -15.81 2.39
N THR A 200 5.05 -16.71 1.48
CA THR A 200 6.34 -17.43 1.47
C THR A 200 7.19 -16.89 0.33
N ALA A 201 8.46 -16.57 0.62
CA ALA A 201 9.40 -16.05 -0.36
C ALA A 201 10.06 -17.17 -1.17
N TYR A 202 10.14 -16.99 -2.49
CA TYR A 202 10.84 -17.85 -3.43
C TYR A 202 11.84 -16.99 -4.20
N ILE A 203 13.13 -17.31 -4.10
CA ILE A 203 14.17 -16.56 -4.80
C ILE A 203 14.39 -17.19 -6.17
N THR A 204 14.11 -16.41 -7.22
CA THR A 204 14.49 -16.76 -8.58
C THR A 204 15.72 -15.95 -8.97
N SER A 205 16.79 -16.64 -9.35
CA SER A 205 17.92 -16.06 -10.05
C SER A 205 17.68 -16.24 -11.55
N ARG A 206 17.85 -15.17 -12.32
CA ARG A 206 17.85 -15.26 -13.79
C ARG A 206 19.24 -15.61 -14.31
#